data_AF-A0A533XHF1-F1
#
_entry.id   AF-A0A533XHF1-F1
#
_cell.length_a   1.000
_cell.length_b   1.000
_cell.length_c   1.000
_cell.angle_alpha   90.00
_cell.angle_beta   90.00
_cell.angle_gamma   90.00
#
_symmetry.space_group_name_H-M   'P 1'
#
loop_
_entity.id
_entity.type
_entity.pdbx_description
1 polymer ?
#
loop_
_entity_poly.entity_id
_entity_poly.type
_entity_poly.pdbx_seq_one_letter_code
_entity_poly.pdbx_strand_id
1 'polypeptide(L)'
;ITSAVEHWEQQNALPLPAQFLQYSGRVAAEKGSGIRYRLISLWPIYQRNAPSTEFERKGLEAVISQSQRPFTGTVTSGQKQFFQAIYADTAVAKACVSCHNAHPLSPKRDFKLNDVMGGIVITVPLP
;
A
#
# COMPACT_ATOMS: atom_id res chain seq x y z
N ILE A 1 14.07 1.95 23.71
CA ILE A 1 13.61 2.20 22.32
C ILE A 1 13.25 0.82 21.76
N THR A 2 11.98 0.54 21.46
CA THR A 2 11.56 -0.72 20.84
C THR A 2 11.77 -0.64 19.33
N SER A 3 12.39 -1.66 18.74
CA SER A 3 12.60 -1.74 17.29
C SER A 3 11.33 -2.23 16.58
N ALA A 4 11.05 -1.66 15.40
CA ALA A 4 10.04 -2.21 14.51
C ALA A 4 10.67 -3.33 13.66
N VAL A 5 9.99 -4.46 13.55
CA VAL A 5 10.51 -5.66 12.87
C VAL A 5 9.43 -6.31 12.03
N GLU A 6 9.84 -7.07 11.03
CA GLU A 6 8.92 -7.72 10.10
C GLU A 6 8.06 -8.81 10.75
N HIS A 7 8.60 -9.56 11.71
CA HIS A 7 7.87 -10.61 12.44
C HIS A 7 7.35 -10.10 13.79
N TRP A 8 6.78 -8.89 13.79
CA TRP A 8 6.42 -8.16 15.02
C TRP A 8 5.43 -8.92 15.91
N GLU A 9 4.48 -9.64 15.31
CA GLU A 9 3.47 -10.42 16.06
C GLU A 9 4.11 -11.57 16.85
N GLN A 10 5.14 -12.22 16.28
CA GLN A 10 5.83 -13.33 16.93
C GLN A 10 6.90 -12.85 17.92
N GLN A 11 7.42 -11.63 17.72
CA GLN A 11 8.56 -11.09 18.46
C GLN A 11 8.16 -10.05 19.53
N ASN A 12 6.85 -9.87 19.78
CA ASN A 12 6.33 -8.86 20.71
C ASN A 12 6.94 -7.46 20.48
N ALA A 13 7.05 -7.08 19.20
CA ALA A 13 7.69 -5.87 18.74
C ALA A 13 6.70 -4.95 18.02
N LEU A 14 7.15 -3.75 17.61
CA LEU A 14 6.29 -2.83 16.87
C LEU A 14 6.21 -3.26 15.38
N PRO A 15 5.05 -3.10 14.72
CA PRO A 15 4.94 -3.33 13.28
C PRO A 15 5.75 -2.30 12.48
N LEU A 16 6.26 -2.70 11.32
CA LEU A 16 6.76 -1.75 10.33
C LEU A 16 5.63 -0.82 9.85
N PRO A 17 5.92 0.40 9.35
CA PRO A 17 4.89 1.34 8.91
C PRO A 17 3.86 0.73 7.94
N ALA A 18 4.33 -0.05 6.96
CA ALA A 18 3.47 -0.72 6.00
C ALA A 18 2.57 -1.79 6.65
N GLN A 19 3.08 -2.49 7.68
CA GLN A 19 2.34 -3.50 8.42
C GLN A 19 1.29 -2.87 9.33
N PHE A 20 1.61 -1.73 9.95
CA PHE A 20 0.65 -0.96 10.73
C PHE A 20 -0.53 -0.48 9.87
N LEU A 21 -0.27 0.04 8.67
CA LEU A 21 -1.34 0.45 7.76
C LEU A 21 -2.20 -0.74 7.30
N GLN A 22 -1.57 -1.87 6.98
CA GLN A 22 -2.30 -3.10 6.63
C GLN A 22 -3.17 -3.61 7.78
N TYR A 23 -2.64 -3.60 9.01
CA TYR A 23 -3.36 -4.02 10.20
C TYR A 23 -4.56 -3.11 10.49
N SER A 24 -4.36 -1.80 10.50
CA SER A 24 -5.44 -0.83 10.70
C SER A 24 -6.50 -0.92 9.58
N GLY A 25 -6.09 -1.14 8.34
CA GLY A 25 -6.99 -1.36 7.20
C GLY A 25 -7.89 -2.57 7.36
N ARG A 26 -7.33 -3.67 7.86
CA ARG A 26 -8.09 -4.87 8.21
C ARG A 26 -9.11 -4.59 9.32
N VAL A 27 -8.68 -3.98 10.42
CA VAL A 27 -9.56 -3.64 11.55
C VAL A 27 -10.67 -2.67 11.12
N ALA A 28 -10.38 -1.71 10.25
CA ALA A 28 -11.38 -0.77 9.72
C ALA A 28 -12.44 -1.49 8.85
N ALA A 29 -12.00 -2.42 8.00
CA ALA A 29 -12.91 -3.21 7.16
C ALA A 29 -13.85 -4.10 7.99
N GLU A 30 -13.37 -4.63 9.13
CA GLU A 30 -14.16 -5.47 10.04
C GLU A 30 -15.23 -4.67 10.81
N LYS A 31 -15.07 -3.34 10.96
CA LYS A 31 -15.96 -2.47 11.76
C LYS A 31 -17.20 -1.93 11.01
N GLY A 32 -17.52 -2.48 9.84
CA GLY A 32 -18.86 -2.35 9.24
C GLY A 32 -19.11 -1.16 8.30
N SER A 33 -18.15 -0.26 8.07
CA SER A 33 -18.31 0.81 7.07
C SER A 33 -18.19 0.32 5.61
N GLY A 34 -17.67 -0.89 5.41
CA GLY A 34 -17.34 -1.44 4.09
C GLY A 34 -16.15 -0.75 3.39
N ILE A 35 -15.62 0.34 3.97
CA ILE A 35 -14.42 1.03 3.48
C ILE A 35 -13.21 0.13 3.72
N ARG A 36 -12.41 -0.06 2.68
CA ARG A 36 -11.18 -0.84 2.74
C ARG A 36 -10.01 0.00 2.30
N TYR A 37 -8.88 -0.13 2.97
CA TYR A 37 -7.63 0.45 2.48
C TYR A 37 -6.48 -0.52 2.63
N ARG A 38 -5.52 -0.44 1.69
CA ARG A 38 -4.36 -1.31 1.63
C ARG A 38 -3.21 -0.66 0.87
N LEU A 39 -2.01 -1.19 1.08
CA LEU A 39 -0.84 -0.83 0.30
C LEU A 39 -0.68 -1.77 -0.89
N ILE A 40 -0.33 -1.18 -2.04
CA ILE A 40 0.11 -1.92 -3.22
C ILE A 40 1.37 -1.30 -3.81
N SER A 41 2.12 -2.10 -4.56
CA SER A 41 3.30 -1.63 -5.31
C SER A 41 3.46 -2.40 -6.62
N LEU A 42 4.08 -1.77 -7.62
CA LEU A 42 4.58 -2.46 -8.82
C LEU A 42 5.82 -3.31 -8.49
N TRP A 43 6.47 -3.05 -7.35
CA TRP A 43 7.67 -3.72 -6.86
C TRP A 43 7.46 -4.25 -5.44
N PRO A 44 6.43 -5.07 -5.18
CA PRO A 44 6.10 -5.47 -3.83
C PRO A 44 7.13 -6.47 -3.30
N ILE A 45 7.57 -6.29 -2.05
CA ILE A 45 8.36 -7.29 -1.33
C ILE A 45 7.58 -8.61 -1.18
N TYR A 46 6.27 -8.50 -0.92
CA TYR A 46 5.36 -9.62 -0.78
C TYR A 46 4.27 -9.59 -1.84
N GLN A 47 4.09 -10.70 -2.55
CA GLN A 47 3.17 -10.78 -3.69
C GLN A 47 1.71 -10.39 -3.39
N ARG A 48 1.25 -10.57 -2.14
CA ARG A 48 -0.08 -10.12 -1.69
C ARG A 48 -0.31 -8.60 -1.83
N ASN A 49 0.77 -7.82 -1.94
CA ASN A 49 0.74 -6.37 -2.14
C ASN A 49 0.91 -5.97 -3.61
N ALA A 50 0.81 -6.91 -4.55
CA ALA A 50 0.71 -6.59 -5.97
C ALA A 50 -0.66 -5.97 -6.30
N PRO A 51 -0.76 -5.13 -7.36
CA PRO A 51 -2.06 -4.75 -7.91
C PRO A 51 -2.82 -5.99 -8.37
N SER A 52 -4.11 -6.05 -8.05
CA SER A 52 -5.00 -7.17 -8.38
C SER A 52 -5.85 -6.91 -9.64
N THR A 53 -5.95 -5.64 -10.04
CA THR A 53 -6.74 -5.22 -11.21
C THR A 53 -5.92 -4.34 -12.14
N GLU A 54 -6.38 -4.20 -13.39
CA GLU A 54 -5.78 -3.27 -14.34
C GLU A 54 -5.92 -1.81 -13.87
N PHE A 55 -7.05 -1.47 -13.23
CA PHE A 55 -7.27 -0.15 -12.63
C PHE A 55 -6.17 0.19 -11.60
N GLU A 56 -5.83 -0.77 -10.74
CA GLU A 56 -4.80 -0.60 -9.73
C GLU A 56 -3.40 -0.48 -10.32
N ARG A 57 -3.10 -1.27 -11.36
CA ARG A 57 -1.84 -1.18 -12.10
C ARG A 57 -1.68 0.19 -12.74
N LYS A 58 -2.68 0.64 -13.51
CA LYS A 58 -2.70 1.96 -14.15
C LYS A 58 -2.62 3.09 -13.13
N GLY A 59 -3.34 2.95 -12.01
CA GLY A 59 -3.29 3.94 -10.95
C GLY A 59 -1.93 4.03 -10.27
N LEU A 60 -1.23 2.90 -10.07
CA LEU A 60 0.16 2.92 -9.60
C LEU A 60 1.08 3.64 -10.58
N GLU A 61 1.00 3.32 -11.87
CA GLU A 61 1.79 3.98 -12.92
C GLU A 61 1.52 5.50 -12.97
N ALA A 62 0.25 5.89 -12.81
CA ALA A 62 -0.17 7.28 -12.76
C ALA A 62 0.38 8.02 -11.53
N VAL A 63 0.27 7.47 -10.32
CA VAL A 63 0.76 8.16 -9.11
C VAL A 63 2.29 8.15 -9.00
N ILE A 64 2.98 7.19 -9.62
CA ILE A 64 4.45 7.20 -9.75
C ILE A 64 4.91 8.34 -10.66
N SER A 65 4.18 8.62 -11.75
CA SER A 65 4.52 9.70 -12.69
C SER A 65 4.00 11.08 -12.27
N GLN A 66 2.88 11.14 -11.54
CA GLN A 66 2.17 12.37 -11.16
C GLN A 66 1.71 12.33 -9.69
N SER A 67 2.66 12.31 -8.75
CA SER A 67 2.43 12.01 -7.32
C SER A 67 1.51 12.96 -6.54
N GLN A 68 1.19 14.14 -7.08
CA GLN A 68 0.38 15.14 -6.36
C GLN A 68 -1.14 14.93 -6.45
N ARG A 69 -1.61 14.05 -7.34
CA ARG A 69 -3.05 13.78 -7.50
C ARG A 69 -3.34 12.30 -7.33
N PRO A 70 -4.42 11.93 -6.64
CA PRO A 70 -4.84 10.54 -6.60
C PRO A 70 -5.33 10.11 -7.99
N PHE A 71 -5.12 8.84 -8.32
CA PHE A 71 -5.81 8.19 -9.43
C PHE A 71 -7.13 7.61 -8.92
N THR A 72 -8.25 8.07 -9.48
CA THR A 72 -9.59 7.75 -8.96
C THR A 72 -10.51 7.20 -10.03
N GLY A 73 -11.49 6.40 -9.65
CA GLY A 73 -12.54 5.93 -10.55
C GLY A 73 -13.50 4.95 -9.89
N THR A 74 -14.56 4.60 -10.63
CA THR A 74 -15.50 3.57 -10.22
C THR A 74 -15.12 2.24 -10.84
N VAL A 75 -15.08 1.19 -10.03
CA VAL A 75 -14.81 -0.18 -10.46
C VAL A 75 -15.97 -1.08 -10.09
N THR A 76 -16.15 -2.15 -10.85
CA THR A 76 -17.18 -3.16 -10.61
C THR A 76 -16.53 -4.45 -10.14
N SER A 77 -17.08 -5.05 -9.09
CA SER A 77 -16.72 -6.39 -8.63
C SER A 77 -17.99 -7.20 -8.40
N GLY A 78 -18.28 -8.11 -9.33
CA GLY A 78 -19.56 -8.80 -9.39
C GLY A 78 -20.70 -7.82 -9.73
N GLN A 79 -21.76 -7.81 -8.92
CA GLN A 79 -22.89 -6.88 -9.08
C GLN A 79 -22.73 -5.57 -8.29
N LYS A 80 -21.62 -5.40 -7.57
CA LYS A 80 -21.38 -4.22 -6.71
C LYS A 80 -20.44 -3.24 -7.40
N GLN A 81 -20.72 -1.96 -7.23
CA GLN A 81 -19.83 -0.88 -7.64
C GLN A 81 -19.07 -0.31 -6.43
N PHE A 82 -17.85 0.11 -6.69
CA PHE A 82 -16.96 0.70 -5.69
C PHE A 82 -16.28 1.91 -6.28
N PHE A 83 -16.16 2.97 -5.48
CA PHE A 83 -15.22 4.03 -5.77
C PHE A 83 -13.84 3.60 -5.26
N GLN A 84 -12.83 3.69 -6.11
CA GLN A 84 -11.43 3.48 -5.74
C GLN A 84 -10.62 4.76 -5.95
N ALA A 85 -9.78 5.08 -4.97
CA ALA A 85 -8.79 6.14 -5.04
C ALA A 85 -7.42 5.59 -4.66
N ILE A 86 -6.40 5.91 -5.46
CA ILE A 86 -5.03 5.46 -5.26
C ILE A 86 -4.17 6.70 -5.02
N TYR A 87 -3.54 6.76 -3.85
CA TYR A 87 -2.63 7.84 -3.44
C TYR A 87 -1.19 7.34 -3.45
N ALA A 88 -0.23 8.18 -3.84
CA ALA A 88 1.18 7.82 -3.82
C ALA A 88 1.66 7.48 -2.39
N ASP A 89 2.28 6.31 -2.23
CA ASP A 89 3.01 5.95 -1.01
C ASP A 89 4.48 6.36 -1.19
N THR A 90 4.85 7.48 -0.57
CA THR A 90 6.14 8.14 -0.80
C THR A 90 7.13 7.75 0.30
N ALA A 91 8.38 7.49 -0.10
CA ALA A 91 9.49 7.21 0.81
C ALA A 91 9.88 8.45 1.63
N VAL A 92 9.09 8.79 2.65
CA VAL A 92 9.28 9.99 3.48
C VAL A 92 10.37 9.87 4.55
N ALA A 93 10.86 8.64 4.80
CA ALA A 93 11.89 8.38 5.80
C ALA A 93 13.01 7.48 5.25
N LYS A 94 14.24 7.67 5.74
CA LYS A 94 15.39 6.84 5.37
C LYS A 94 15.17 5.35 5.66
N ALA A 95 14.43 5.02 6.73
CA ALA A 95 14.11 3.65 7.08
C ALA A 95 13.31 2.91 5.97
N CYS A 96 12.41 3.61 5.27
CA CYS A 96 11.65 3.06 4.15
C CYS A 96 12.62 2.61 3.04
N VAL A 97 13.52 3.52 2.65
CA VAL A 97 14.51 3.28 1.60
C VAL A 97 15.47 2.16 1.98
N SER A 98 16.07 2.23 3.17
CA SER A 98 17.06 1.26 3.62
C SER A 98 16.49 -0.15 3.70
N CYS A 99 15.28 -0.32 4.24
CA CYS A 99 14.65 -1.63 4.34
C CYS A 99 14.34 -2.18 2.94
N HIS A 100 13.66 -1.42 2.08
CA HIS A 100 13.30 -1.91 0.75
C HIS A 100 14.50 -2.19 -0.15
N ASN A 101 15.57 -1.41 -0.04
CA ASN A 101 16.78 -1.64 -0.84
C ASN A 101 17.60 -2.85 -0.34
N ALA A 102 17.55 -3.16 0.95
CA ALA A 102 18.27 -4.29 1.54
C ALA A 102 17.47 -5.60 1.57
N HIS A 103 16.14 -5.54 1.49
CA HIS A 103 15.29 -6.71 1.70
C HIS A 103 15.55 -7.80 0.64
N PRO A 104 15.79 -9.08 1.02
CA PRO A 104 16.15 -10.15 0.09
C PRO A 104 15.13 -10.36 -1.03
N LEU A 105 13.83 -10.26 -0.69
CA LEU A 105 12.73 -10.43 -1.63
C LEU A 105 12.36 -9.16 -2.41
N SER A 106 13.03 -8.02 -2.18
CA SER A 106 12.68 -6.79 -2.90
C SER A 106 13.10 -6.87 -4.37
N PRO A 107 12.17 -6.69 -5.32
CA PRO A 107 12.48 -6.71 -6.74
C PRO A 107 13.11 -5.40 -7.24
N LYS A 108 13.03 -4.31 -6.47
CA LYS A 108 13.64 -3.00 -6.76
C LYS A 108 14.47 -2.53 -5.56
N ARG A 109 15.71 -2.11 -5.78
CA ARG A 109 16.69 -1.85 -4.71
C ARG A 109 17.45 -0.52 -4.81
N ASP A 110 16.95 0.38 -5.63
CA ASP A 110 17.52 1.69 -5.94
C ASP A 110 16.58 2.83 -5.55
N PHE A 111 15.63 2.59 -4.61
CA PHE A 111 14.78 3.64 -4.07
C PHE A 111 15.62 4.74 -3.42
N LYS A 112 15.13 5.98 -3.50
CA LYS A 112 15.67 7.17 -2.86
C LYS A 112 14.59 7.82 -1.99
N LEU A 113 15.02 8.73 -1.13
CA LEU A 113 14.09 9.54 -0.34
C LEU A 113 13.19 10.33 -1.30
N ASN A 114 11.90 10.37 -1.01
CA ASN A 114 10.84 10.96 -1.82
C ASN A 114 10.47 10.20 -3.11
N ASP A 115 11.04 9.02 -3.36
CA ASP A 115 10.52 8.16 -4.42
C ASP A 115 9.13 7.63 -4.05
N VAL A 116 8.27 7.48 -5.05
CA VAL A 116 6.99 6.77 -4.89
C VAL A 116 7.28 5.27 -4.90
N MET A 117 7.05 4.62 -3.77
CA MET A 117 7.32 3.19 -3.57
C MET A 117 6.12 2.32 -3.96
N GLY A 118 4.93 2.91 -4.01
CA GLY A 118 3.69 2.24 -4.30
C GLY A 118 2.50 3.19 -4.15
N GLY A 119 1.37 2.66 -3.72
CA GLY A 119 0.20 3.46 -3.43
C GLY A 119 -0.71 2.87 -2.38
N ILE A 120 -1.41 3.77 -1.68
CA ILE A 120 -2.51 3.44 -0.79
C ILE A 120 -3.78 3.42 -1.63
N VAL A 121 -4.38 2.23 -1.77
CA VAL A 121 -5.70 2.09 -2.39
C VAL A 121 -6.75 2.23 -1.30
N ILE A 122 -7.70 3.13 -1.50
CA ILE A 122 -8.92 3.25 -0.70
C ILE A 122 -10.08 2.81 -1.58
N THR A 123 -10.86 1.84 -1.12
CA THR A 123 -12.05 1.32 -1.77
C THR A 123 -13.26 1.64 -0.90
N VAL A 124 -14.23 2.36 -1.47
CA VAL A 124 -15.49 2.75 -0.82
C VAL A 124 -16.64 2.10 -1.59
N PRO A 125 -17.53 1.34 -0.93
CA PRO A 125 -18.72 0.80 -1.59
C PRO A 125 -19.63 1.95 -2.03
N LEU A 126 -20.16 1.87 -3.25
CA LEU A 126 -21.19 2.78 -3.72
C LEU A 126 -22.59 2.23 -3.40
N PRO A 127 -23.60 3.11 -3.20
CA PRO A 127 -24.99 2.71 -3.00
C PRO A 127 -25.57 1.87 -4.15
#